data_AF-A0A1H5PH93-F1
#
_entry.id   AF-A0A1H5PH93-F1
#
_cell.length_a   1.000
_cell.length_b   1.000
_cell.length_c   1.000
_cell.angle_alpha   90.00
_cell.angle_beta   90.00
_cell.angle_gamma   90.00
#
_symmetry.space_group_name_H-M   'P 1'
#
loop_
_entity.id
_entity.type
_entity.pdbx_description
1 polymer ?
#
loop_
_entity_poly.entity_id
_entity_poly.type
_entity_poly.pdbx_seq_one_letter_code
_entity_poly.pdbx_strand_id
1 'polypeptide(L)' 'MPKKPDDEVTVLRVNPAVWAQALKAADGDARRIEIRGEFDVVVHNEPLPPGERVKRTS' A
#
# COMPACT_ATOMS: atom_id res chain seq x y z
N MET A 1 29.74 10.00 8.62
CA MET A 1 28.76 9.04 8.07
C MET A 1 27.54 9.84 7.64
N PRO A 2 27.06 9.75 6.39
CA PRO A 2 25.87 10.47 5.99
C PRO A 2 24.67 9.82 6.70
N LYS A 3 23.89 10.64 7.41
CA LYS A 3 22.66 10.20 8.10
C LYS A 3 21.70 9.65 7.05
N LYS A 4 21.24 8.40 7.25
CA LYS A 4 20.10 7.87 6.49
C LYS A 4 18.95 8.87 6.62
N PRO A 5 18.22 9.19 5.53
CA PRO A 5 16.99 9.95 5.67
C PRO A 5 16.10 9.17 6.63
N ASP A 6 15.60 9.82 7.66
CA ASP A 6 14.63 9.23 8.58
C ASP A 6 13.49 8.66 7.72
N ASP A 7 13.27 7.34 7.78
CA ASP A 7 12.21 6.67 7.03
C ASP A 7 10.88 7.29 7.50
N GLU A 8 10.35 8.22 6.70
CA GLU A 8 9.14 8.97 7.00
C GLU A 8 7.95 7.98 6.97
N VAL A 9 7.60 7.46 8.15
CA VAL A 9 6.50 6.50 8.29
C VAL A 9 5.19 7.20 7.96
N THR A 10 4.63 6.89 6.80
CA THR A 10 3.29 7.35 6.41
C THR A 10 2.24 6.35 6.88
N VAL A 11 1.31 6.79 7.72
CA VAL A 11 0.14 5.98 8.12
C VAL A 11 -1.04 6.31 7.22
N LEU A 12 -1.58 5.29 6.53
CA LEU A 12 -2.78 5.42 5.70
C LEU A 12 -3.99 4.82 6.42
N ARG A 13 -5.09 5.57 6.44
CA ARG A 13 -6.38 5.08 6.97
C ARG A 13 -7.17 4.46 5.83
N VAL A 14 -7.01 3.16 5.65
CA VAL A 14 -7.80 2.34 4.72
C VAL A 14 -8.95 1.71 5.49
N ASN A 15 -10.12 1.58 4.87
CA ASN A 15 -11.23 0.86 5.47
C ASN A 15 -10.81 -0.59 5.80
N PRO A 16 -11.00 -1.06 7.06
CA PRO A 16 -10.50 -2.38 7.47
C PRO A 16 -11.10 -3.57 6.70
N ALA A 17 -12.37 -3.49 6.30
CA ALA A 17 -13.03 -4.56 5.56
C ALA A 17 -12.49 -4.66 4.12
N VAL A 18 -12.30 -3.50 3.48
CA VAL A 18 -11.68 -3.40 2.15
C VAL A 18 -10.24 -3.91 2.17
N TRP A 19 -9.46 -3.53 3.18
CA TRP A 19 -8.10 -4.02 3.39
C TRP A 19 -8.05 -5.54 3.57
N ALA A 20 -8.93 -6.11 4.40
CA ALA A 20 -8.99 -7.54 4.62
C ALA A 20 -9.32 -8.33 3.33
N GLN A 21 -10.24 -7.81 2.51
CA GLN A 21 -10.56 -8.40 1.21
C GLN A 21 -9.38 -8.33 0.24
N ALA A 22 -8.69 -7.19 0.17
CA ALA A 22 -7.51 -7.01 -0.68
C ALA A 22 -6.35 -7.94 -0.26
N LEU A 23 -6.08 -8.08 1.04
CA LEU A 23 -5.07 -9.03 1.54
C LEU A 23 -5.39 -10.46 1.17
N LYS A 24 -6.66 -10.86 1.28
CA LYS A 24 -7.09 -12.20 0.91
C LYS A 24 -6.87 -12.44 -0.59
N ALA A 25 -7.20 -11.48 -1.43
CA ALA A 25 -6.98 -11.56 -2.88
C ALA A 25 -5.48 -11.52 -3.28
N ALA A 26 -4.62 -10.95 -2.43
CA ALA A 26 -3.18 -10.91 -2.63
C ALA A 26 -2.43 -12.11 -2.03
N ASP A 27 -3.14 -13.15 -1.57
CA ASP A 27 -2.56 -14.30 -0.85
C ASP A 27 -1.71 -13.90 0.36
N GLY A 28 -2.08 -12.78 1.01
CA GLY A 28 -1.34 -12.20 2.13
C GLY A 28 -0.18 -11.27 1.75
N ASP A 29 0.21 -11.16 0.48
CA ASP A 29 1.32 -10.28 0.06
C ASP A 29 0.86 -8.84 -0.15
N ALA A 30 0.95 -8.04 0.91
CA ALA A 30 0.61 -6.61 0.90
C ALA A 30 1.47 -5.74 -0.05
N ARG A 31 2.55 -6.27 -0.65
CA ARG A 31 3.33 -5.55 -1.68
C ARG A 31 2.60 -5.51 -3.02
N ARG A 32 1.64 -6.41 -3.23
CA ARG A 32 0.78 -6.45 -4.43
C ARG A 32 -0.40 -5.47 -4.34
N ILE A 33 -0.57 -4.77 -3.22
CA ILE A 33 -1.72 -3.89 -2.98
C ILE A 33 -1.30 -2.43 -3.24
N GLU A 34 -2.00 -1.78 -4.17
CA GLU A 34 -1.96 -0.34 -4.41
C GLU A 34 -3.09 0.34 -3.63
N ILE A 35 -2.77 1.37 -2.84
CA ILE A 35 -3.77 2.17 -2.12
C ILE A 35 -3.99 3.48 -2.88
N ARG A 36 -5.24 3.70 -3.32
CA ARG A 36 -5.68 4.93 -4.02
C ARG A 36 -6.59 5.80 -3.16
N GLY A 37 -7.28 5.20 -2.19
CA GLY A 37 -8.13 5.90 -1.23
C GLY A 37 -8.58 4.99 -0.09
N GLU A 38 -9.45 5.51 0.79
CA GLU A 38 -9.97 4.76 1.94
C GLU A 38 -10.73 3.48 1.51
N PHE A 39 -11.48 3.56 0.41
CA PHE A 39 -12.31 2.47 -0.12
C PHE A 39 -11.86 1.99 -1.51
N ASP A 40 -10.73 2.50 -2.02
CA ASP A 40 -10.20 2.18 -3.35
C ASP A 40 -8.79 1.60 -3.24
N VAL A 41 -8.69 0.29 -3.49
CA VAL A 41 -7.45 -0.51 -3.49
C VAL A 41 -7.45 -1.44 -4.68
N VAL A 42 -6.27 -1.63 -5.27
CA VAL A 42 -6.06 -2.52 -6.40
C VAL A 42 -5.06 -3.61 -6.02
N VAL A 43 -5.38 -4.85 -6.37
CA VAL A 43 -4.48 -6.00 -6.18
C VAL A 43 -3.85 -6.37 -7.51
N HIS A 44 -2.52 -6.38 -7.54
CA HIS A 44 -1.72 -6.71 -8.70
C HIS A 44 -1.29 -8.18 -8.67
N ASN A 45 -0.89 -8.74 -9.81
CA ASN A 45 -0.37 -10.11 -9.86
C ASN A 45 1.04 -10.21 -9.28
N GLU A 46 1.86 -9.18 -9.48
CA GLU A 46 3.24 -9.09 -9.00
C GLU A 46 3.38 -7.97 -7.95
N PRO A 47 4.38 -8.04 -7.04
CA PRO A 47 4.68 -6.97 -6.09
C PRO A 47 4.98 -5.64 -6.77
N LEU A 48 4.43 -4.55 -6.24
CA LEU A 48 4.73 -3.20 -6.69
C LEU A 48 6.07 -2.71 -6.13
N PRO A 49 6.82 -1.87 -6.88
CA PRO A 49 7.97 -1.15 -6.36
C PRO A 49 7.59 -0.29 -5.14
N PRO A 50 8.51 -0.05 -4.18
CA PRO A 50 8.22 0.68 -2.95
C PRO A 50 7.56 2.06 -3.13
N GLY A 51 7.83 2.76 -4.24
CA GLY A 51 7.28 4.08 -4.54
C GLY A 51 5.93 4.11 -5.27
N GLU A 52 5.43 2.96 -5.74
CA GLU A 52 4.20 2.88 -6.56
C GLU A 52 3.01 2.29 -5.80
N ARG A 53 3.23 1.85 -4.56
CA ARG A 53 2.20 1.24 -3.71
C ARG A 53 1.13 2.23 -3.23
N VAL A 54 1.41 3.53 -3.33
CA VAL A 54 0.52 4.59 -2.84
C VAL A 54 0.44 5.68 -3.90
N LYS A 55 -0.73 5.87 -4.51
CA LYS A 55 -0.99 7.04 -5.35
C LYS A 55 -1.79 8.06 -4.54
N ARG A 56 -1.13 9.14 -4.14
CA ARG A 56 -1.83 10.33 -3.62
C ARG A 56 -2.32 11.12 -4.83
N THR A 57 -3.59 10.99 -5.21
CA THR A 57 -4.23 12.06 -6.00
C THR A 57 -4.34 13.27 -5.07
N SER A 58 -3.56 14.30 -5.35
CA SER A 58 -3.73 15.64 -4.76
C SER A 58 -4.98 16.31 -5.33
#